data_AF-A0A4P2QT47-F1
#
_entry.id   AF-A0A4P2QT47-F1
#
_cell.length_a   1.000
_cell.length_b   1.000
_cell.length_c   1.000
_cell.angle_alpha   90.00
_cell.angle_beta   90.00
_cell.angle_gamma   90.00
#
_symmetry.space_group_name_H-M   'P 1'
#
loop_
_entity.id
_entity.type
_entity.pdbx_description
1 polymer ?
#
loop_
_entity_poly.entity_id
_entity_poly.type
_entity_poly.pdbx_seq_one_letter_code
_entity_poly.pdbx_strand_id
1 'polypeptide(L)'
;MGSSDSTPRCERAGLVELLGRTLGSAAAAEIVDRQGERLGLREPILPLEAAYEVLDSLAAMPGVIGAAACLARTELRVASVRRRLEQRNRR
;
A
#
# COMPACT_ATOMS: atom_id res chain seq x y z
N MET A 1 -10.41 21.47 20.15
CA MET A 1 -11.25 20.27 20.42
C MET A 1 -10.80 19.20 19.43
N GLY A 2 -10.23 18.11 19.91
CA GLY A 2 -9.37 17.23 19.12
C GLY A 2 -10.08 16.41 18.05
N SER A 3 -9.43 16.30 16.89
CA SER A 3 -9.60 15.19 15.97
C SER A 3 -8.19 14.75 15.61
N SER A 4 -7.61 13.82 16.39
CA SER A 4 -6.43 13.10 15.92
C SER A 4 -6.86 12.35 14.68
N ASP A 5 -6.51 12.89 13.52
CA ASP A 5 -6.59 12.25 12.22
C ASP A 5 -5.71 11.00 12.26
N SER A 6 -6.22 9.95 12.90
CA SER A 6 -5.57 8.65 13.06
C SER A 6 -5.84 7.79 11.84
N THR A 7 -6.02 8.43 10.67
CA THR A 7 -6.17 7.74 9.40
C THR A 7 -4.89 6.95 9.19
N PRO A 8 -4.97 5.61 9.11
CA PRO A 8 -3.79 4.78 8.98
C PRO A 8 -3.04 5.20 7.71
N ARG A 9 -1.72 5.28 7.80
CA ARG A 9 -0.86 5.69 6.69
C ARG A 9 0.05 4.55 6.25
N CYS A 10 0.33 4.52 4.96
CA CYS A 10 1.23 3.60 4.29
C CYS A 10 2.37 4.39 3.65
N GLU A 11 3.62 3.97 3.85
CA GLU A 11 4.73 4.55 3.12
C GLU A 11 4.73 4.01 1.70
N ARG A 12 4.98 4.88 0.72
CA ARG A 12 5.13 4.50 -0.68
C ARG A 12 6.24 3.44 -0.84
N ALA A 13 7.33 3.58 -0.09
CA ALA A 13 8.40 2.58 -0.03
C ALA A 13 7.88 1.20 0.45
N GLY A 14 6.92 1.18 1.37
CA GLY A 14 6.27 -0.06 1.80
C GLY A 14 5.47 -0.73 0.69
N LEU A 15 4.78 0.02 -0.17
CA LEU A 15 4.12 -0.55 -1.37
C LEU A 15 5.12 -1.17 -2.34
N VAL A 16 6.25 -0.48 -2.56
CA VAL A 16 7.34 -0.98 -3.41
C VAL A 16 7.94 -2.26 -2.82
N GLU A 17 8.13 -2.33 -1.50
CA GLU A 17 8.64 -3.54 -0.85
C GLU A 17 7.67 -4.72 -1.02
N LEU A 18 6.37 -4.51 -0.77
CA LEU A 18 5.35 -5.55 -0.89
C LEU A 18 5.28 -6.12 -2.30
N LEU A 19 5.22 -5.25 -3.31
CA LEU A 19 5.21 -5.67 -4.72
C LEU A 19 6.56 -6.25 -5.16
N GLY A 20 7.67 -5.71 -4.62
CA GLY A 20 9.04 -6.08 -4.97
C GLY A 20 9.39 -7.51 -4.60
N ARG A 21 8.74 -8.09 -3.58
CA ARG A 21 8.88 -9.51 -3.22
C ARG A 21 8.49 -10.47 -4.35
N THR A 22 7.61 -10.05 -5.25
CA THR A 22 7.17 -10.85 -6.40
C THR A 22 7.72 -10.32 -7.72
N LEU A 23 7.72 -9.01 -7.93
CA LEU A 23 8.06 -8.37 -9.21
C LEU A 23 9.53 -7.97 -9.32
N GLY A 24 10.26 -7.94 -8.21
CA GLY A 24 11.56 -7.28 -8.09
C GLY A 24 11.41 -5.77 -7.87
N SER A 25 12.34 -5.20 -7.08
CA SER A 25 12.23 -3.82 -6.59
C SER A 25 12.19 -2.75 -7.69
N ALA A 26 12.93 -2.95 -8.79
CA ALA A 26 12.96 -1.99 -9.89
C ALA A 26 11.60 -1.88 -10.60
N ALA A 27 11.00 -3.03 -10.95
CA ALA A 27 9.69 -3.07 -11.58
C ALA A 27 8.59 -2.58 -10.63
N ALA A 28 8.67 -2.95 -9.35
CA ALA A 28 7.75 -2.47 -8.33
C ALA A 28 7.78 -0.94 -8.18
N ALA A 29 8.97 -0.34 -8.17
CA ALA A 29 9.14 1.11 -8.09
C ALA A 29 8.49 1.82 -9.29
N GLU A 30 8.80 1.37 -10.51
CA GLU A 30 8.24 1.95 -11.75
C GLU A 30 6.71 1.85 -11.78
N ILE A 31 6.17 0.68 -11.42
CA ILE A 31 4.72 0.45 -11.39
C ILE A 31 4.06 1.37 -10.36
N VAL A 32 4.59 1.45 -9.14
CA VAL A 32 4.04 2.32 -8.09
C VAL A 32 4.16 3.80 -8.45
N ASP A 33 5.27 4.23 -9.06
CA ASP A 33 5.43 5.60 -9.57
C ASP A 33 4.36 5.93 -10.61
N ARG A 34 4.22 5.10 -11.66
CA ARG A 34 3.24 5.31 -12.72
C ARG A 34 1.80 5.35 -12.19
N GLN A 35 1.47 4.44 -11.26
CA GLN A 35 0.14 4.44 -10.64
C GLN A 35 -0.08 5.64 -9.72
N GLY A 36 0.94 6.02 -8.96
CA GLY A 36 0.91 7.19 -8.09
C GLY A 36 0.67 8.47 -8.89
N GLU A 37 1.40 8.67 -9.99
CA GLU A 37 1.20 9.79 -10.90
C GLU A 37 -0.24 9.84 -11.45
N ARG A 38 -0.77 8.70 -11.90
CA ARG A 38 -2.13 8.60 -12.45
C ARG A 38 -3.21 8.94 -11.42
N LEU A 39 -2.97 8.63 -10.15
CA LEU A 39 -3.90 8.89 -9.04
C LEU A 39 -3.61 10.24 -8.33
N GLY A 40 -2.60 11.00 -8.77
CA GLY A 40 -2.19 12.24 -8.12
C GLY A 40 -1.47 12.05 -6.76
N LEU A 41 -1.02 10.84 -6.47
CA LEU A 41 -0.35 10.43 -5.23
C LEU A 41 1.17 10.65 -5.35
N ARG A 42 1.61 11.88 -5.08
CA ARG A 42 3.04 12.26 -5.13
C ARG A 42 3.74 12.23 -3.77
N GLU A 43 2.97 12.05 -2.70
CA GLU A 43 3.52 12.08 -1.34
C GLU A 43 4.21 10.75 -0.98
N PRO A 44 5.31 10.80 -0.21
CA PRO A 44 6.01 9.60 0.24
C PRO A 44 5.19 8.79 1.25
N ILE A 45 4.21 9.43 1.89
CA ILE A 45 3.29 8.83 2.85
C ILE A 45 1.88 8.99 2.31
N LEU A 46 1.19 7.88 2.11
CA LEU A 46 -0.14 7.82 1.54
C LEU A 46 -1.17 7.47 2.63
N PRO A 47 -2.41 7.98 2.54
CA PRO A 47 -3.52 7.37 3.24
C PRO A 47 -3.61 5.88 2.89
N LEU A 48 -3.96 5.04 3.86
CA LEU A 48 -4.06 3.59 3.63
C LEU A 48 -5.07 3.25 2.54
N GLU A 49 -6.15 4.04 2.44
CA GLU A 49 -7.18 3.94 1.41
C GLU A 49 -6.58 4.15 0.01
N ALA A 50 -5.76 5.19 -0.17
CA ALA A 50 -5.07 5.45 -1.43
C ALA A 50 -4.09 4.32 -1.79
N ALA A 51 -3.42 3.73 -0.79
CA ALA A 51 -2.58 2.55 -1.00
C ALA A 51 -3.39 1.32 -1.47
N TYR A 52 -4.61 1.14 -0.95
CA TYR A 52 -5.51 0.10 -1.45
C TYR A 52 -6.00 0.39 -2.87
N GLU A 53 -6.31 1.63 -3.23
CA GLU A 53 -6.72 1.99 -4.59
C GLU A 53 -5.63 1.69 -5.63
N VAL A 54 -4.36 1.96 -5.29
CA VAL A 54 -3.22 1.56 -6.13
C VAL A 54 -3.21 0.05 -6.35
N LEU A 55 -3.32 -0.73 -5.28
CA LEU A 55 -3.27 -2.19 -5.34
C LEU A 55 -4.50 -2.78 -6.05
N ASP A 56 -5.69 -2.23 -5.84
CA ASP A 56 -6.92 -2.67 -6.48
C ASP A 56 -6.87 -2.40 -8.00
N SER A 57 -6.32 -1.25 -8.40
CA SER A 57 -6.11 -1.00 -9.83
C SER A 57 -5.08 -1.93 -10.46
N LEU A 58 -4.02 -2.31 -9.74
CA LEU A 58 -3.02 -3.25 -10.24
C LEU A 58 -3.56 -4.68 -10.28
N ALA A 59 -4.40 -5.06 -9.31
CA ALA A 59 -5.06 -6.35 -9.26
C ALA A 59 -5.99 -6.60 -10.46
N ALA A 60 -6.51 -5.54 -11.08
CA ALA A 60 -7.29 -5.63 -12.31
C ALA A 60 -6.44 -5.97 -13.56
N MET A 61 -5.10 -5.91 -13.47
CA MET A 61 -4.23 -6.26 -14.58
C MET A 61 -4.03 -7.79 -14.66
N PRO A 62 -4.08 -8.38 -15.86
CA PRO A 62 -3.82 -9.81 -16.02
C PRO A 62 -2.34 -10.14 -15.74
N GLY A 63 -2.10 -11.39 -15.33
CA GLY A 63 -0.75 -11.94 -15.15
C GLY A 63 -0.11 -11.61 -13.80
N VAL A 64 1.22 -11.58 -13.78
CA VAL A 64 2.01 -11.54 -12.54
C VAL A 64 1.81 -10.23 -11.76
N ILE A 65 1.54 -9.11 -12.44
CA ILE A 65 1.27 -7.82 -11.79
C ILE A 65 0.00 -7.90 -10.92
N GLY A 66 -1.09 -8.43 -11.48
CA GLY A 66 -2.34 -8.57 -10.73
C GLY A 66 -2.21 -9.55 -9.56
N ALA A 67 -1.51 -10.67 -9.77
CA ALA A 67 -1.23 -11.63 -8.70
C ALA A 67 -0.41 -11.01 -7.56
N ALA A 68 0.66 -10.27 -7.90
CA ALA A 68 1.50 -9.57 -6.93
C ALA A 68 0.70 -8.52 -6.14
N ALA A 69 -0.20 -7.79 -6.80
CA ALA A 69 -1.04 -6.80 -6.16
C ALA A 69 -2.04 -7.41 -5.16
N CYS A 70 -2.66 -8.54 -5.51
CA CYS A 70 -3.54 -9.29 -4.58
C CYS A 70 -2.80 -9.77 -3.32
N LEU A 71 -1.55 -10.24 -3.50
CA LEU A 71 -0.69 -10.65 -2.38
C LEU A 71 -0.32 -9.44 -1.51
N ALA A 72 0.20 -8.37 -2.12
CA ALA A 72 0.57 -7.13 -1.45
C ALA A 72 -0.62 -6.53 -0.67
N ARG A 73 -1.83 -6.58 -1.24
CA ARG A 73 -3.06 -6.12 -0.59
C ARG A 73 -3.39 -6.92 0.66
N THR A 74 -3.23 -8.23 0.60
CA THR A 74 -3.45 -9.12 1.74
C THR A 74 -2.43 -8.85 2.85
N GLU A 75 -1.15 -8.71 2.49
CA GLU A 75 -0.08 -8.39 3.43
C GLU A 75 -0.28 -7.02 4.10
N LEU A 76 -0.64 -6.01 3.32
CA LEU A 76 -0.96 -4.67 3.82
C LEU A 76 -2.11 -4.70 4.83
N ARG A 77 -3.16 -5.48 4.55
CA ARG A 77 -4.28 -5.68 5.47
C ARG A 77 -3.83 -6.32 6.77
N VAL A 78 -3.06 -7.39 6.71
CA VAL A 78 -2.52 -8.06 7.91
C VAL A 78 -1.66 -7.09 8.74
N ALA A 79 -0.77 -6.33 8.09
CA ALA A 79 0.07 -5.34 8.75
C ALA A 79 -0.76 -4.23 9.44
N SER A 80 -1.79 -3.72 8.76
CA SER A 80 -2.69 -2.69 9.32
C SER A 80 -3.44 -3.18 10.56
N VAL A 81 -3.94 -4.41 10.54
CA VAL A 81 -4.64 -5.02 11.68
C VAL A 81 -3.68 -5.23 12.85
N ARG A 82 -2.48 -5.78 12.61
CA ARG A 82 -1.45 -5.96 13.65
C ARG A 82 -1.10 -4.64 14.33
N ARG A 83 -0.83 -3.59 13.56
CA ARG A 83 -0.53 -2.24 14.08
C ARG A 83 -1.67 -1.70 14.95
N ARG A 84 -2.94 -1.89 14.53
CA ARG A 84 -4.11 -1.47 15.30
C ARG A 84 -4.25 -2.22 16.63
N LEU A 85 -3.97 -3.52 16.65
CA LEU A 85 -4.00 -4.33 17.88
C LEU A 85 -2.89 -3.91 18.85
N GLU A 86 -1.68 -3.66 18.37
CA GLU A 86 -0.57 -3.15 19.18
C GLU A 86 -0.88 -1.81 19.82
N GLN A 87 -1.51 -0.89 19.08
CA GLN A 87 -1.92 0.41 19.61
C GLN A 87 -3.00 0.29 20.68
N ARG A 88 -3.90 -0.68 20.56
CA ARG A 88 -4.96 -0.94 21.54
C ARG A 88 -4.41 -1.50 22.85
N ASN A 89 -3.42 -2.39 22.79
CA ASN A 89 -2.82 -3.00 23.98
C ASN A 89 -1.90 -2.06 24.78
N ARG A 90 -1.50 -0.92 24.20
CA ARG A 90 -0.70 0.11 24.90
C ARG A 90 -1.54 1.16 25.62
N ARG A 91 -2.88 1.06 25.58
CA ARG A 91 -3.83 1.94 26.27
C ARG A 91 -4.52 1.17 27.39
#